data_AF-A0A971CT52-F1
#
_entry.id   AF-A0A971CT52-F1
#
_cell.length_a   1.000
_cell.length_b   1.000
_cell.length_c   1.000
_cell.angle_alpha   90.00
_cell.angle_beta   90.00
_cell.angle_gamma   90.00
#
_symmetry.space_group_name_H-M   'P 1'
#
loop_
_entity.id
_entity.type
_entity.pdbx_description
1 polymer ?
#
loop_
_entity_poly.entity_id
_entity_poly.type
_entity_poly.pdbx_seq_one_letter_code
_entity_poly.pdbx_strand_id
1 'polypeptide(L)'
;MIRKRLPASLWIVAILQFVAPLLLPPSFYAGISPALWIVVAVVFALLGINLLRLKDWARVATIFVQGFSILVRLLTGIGNVIPTQGAPMDSVLLISSICSMLLSGLILFHVDQPDIQLLMQQ
;
A
#
# COMPACT_ATOMS: atom_id res chain seq x y z
N MET A 1 32.86 -2.08 12.86
CA MET A 1 31.42 -1.78 12.70
C MET A 1 30.89 -2.58 11.52
N ILE A 2 30.30 -3.75 11.76
CA ILE A 2 29.68 -4.57 10.71
C ILE A 2 28.43 -3.80 10.25
N ARG A 3 28.40 -3.32 8.99
CA ARG A 3 27.19 -2.74 8.42
C ARG A 3 26.13 -3.84 8.38
N LYS A 4 25.24 -3.89 9.37
CA LYS A 4 24.00 -4.68 9.29
C LYS A 4 23.28 -4.20 8.04
N ARG A 5 23.36 -4.97 6.94
CA ARG A 5 22.60 -4.67 5.74
C ARG A 5 21.13 -4.82 6.12
N LEU A 6 20.35 -3.77 5.90
CA LEU A 6 18.90 -3.87 6.00
C LEU A 6 18.44 -4.99 5.06
N PRO A 7 17.53 -5.88 5.51
CA PRO A 7 17.05 -6.94 4.65
C PRO A 7 16.38 -6.35 3.42
N ALA A 8 16.61 -6.95 2.25
CA ALA A 8 16.10 -6.44 0.98
C ALA A 8 14.56 -6.33 0.98
N SER A 9 13.87 -7.18 1.76
CA SER A 9 12.42 -7.13 1.98
C SER A 9 11.95 -5.77 2.51
N LEU A 10 12.70 -5.14 3.41
CA LEU A 10 12.37 -3.83 3.99
C LEU A 10 12.42 -2.71 2.94
N TRP A 11 13.39 -2.77 2.03
CA TRP A 11 13.48 -1.86 0.88
C TRP A 11 12.36 -2.08 -0.12
N ILE A 12 12.03 -3.34 -0.41
CA ILE A 12 10.91 -3.69 -1.28
C ILE A 12 9.63 -3.10 -0.72
N VAL A 13 9.30 -3.35 0.55
CA VAL A 13 8.12 -2.79 1.23
C VAL A 13 8.08 -1.27 1.16
N ALA A 14 9.19 -0.60 1.49
CA ALA A 14 9.26 0.87 1.53
C ALA A 14 9.02 1.53 0.16
N ILE A 15 9.37 0.83 -0.93
CA ILE A 15 9.14 1.29 -2.31
C ILE A 15 7.74 0.88 -2.79
N LEU A 16 7.35 -0.38 -2.58
CA LEU A 16 6.10 -0.94 -3.08
C LEU A 16 4.87 -0.32 -2.41
N GLN A 17 4.98 0.18 -1.18
CA GLN A 17 3.86 0.82 -0.47
C GLN A 17 3.28 2.02 -1.23
N PHE A 18 4.03 2.66 -2.13
CA PHE A 18 3.53 3.73 -3.00
C PHE A 18 2.77 3.18 -4.21
N VAL A 19 3.19 2.02 -4.73
CA VAL A 19 2.67 1.45 -5.98
C VAL A 19 1.26 0.88 -5.76
N ALA A 20 1.01 0.24 -4.62
CA ALA A 20 -0.29 -0.33 -4.31
C ALA A 20 -1.42 0.72 -4.37
N PRO A 21 -1.37 1.87 -3.67
CA PRO A 21 -2.38 2.92 -3.81
C PRO A 21 -2.46 3.57 -5.20
N LEU A 22 -1.34 3.67 -5.92
CA LEU A 22 -1.27 4.29 -7.25
C LEU A 22 -1.82 3.43 -8.40
N LEU A 23 -2.29 2.22 -8.12
CA LEU A 23 -2.88 1.33 -9.12
C LEU A 23 -4.41 1.52 -9.22
N LEU A 24 -4.88 2.76 -9.37
CA LEU A 24 -6.28 3.07 -9.67
C LEU A 24 -6.41 3.58 -11.11
N PRO A 25 -7.60 3.50 -11.72
CA PRO A 25 -7.84 4.10 -13.02
C PRO A 25 -7.54 5.62 -13.01
N PRO A 26 -6.97 6.19 -14.08
CA PRO A 26 -6.59 7.61 -14.13
C PRO A 26 -7.74 8.59 -13.81
N SER A 27 -8.99 8.18 -14.07
CA SER A 27 -10.20 8.94 -13.76
C SER A 27 -10.38 9.21 -12.26
N PHE A 28 -9.89 8.33 -11.38
CA PHE A 28 -9.96 8.52 -9.93
C PHE A 28 -9.01 9.62 -9.42
N TYR A 29 -7.96 9.94 -10.18
CA TYR A 29 -6.99 10.96 -9.81
C TYR A 29 -7.40 12.37 -10.22
N ALA A 30 -8.34 12.50 -11.17
CA ALA A 30 -8.79 13.79 -11.70
C ALA A 30 -9.47 14.69 -10.65
N GLY A 31 -10.02 14.09 -9.58
CA GLY A 31 -10.67 14.83 -8.48
C GLY A 31 -9.73 15.22 -7.32
N ILE A 32 -8.46 14.81 -7.36
CA ILE A 32 -7.53 15.00 -6.23
C ILE A 32 -6.77 16.32 -6.39
N SER A 33 -6.86 17.20 -5.39
CA SER A 33 -6.10 18.44 -5.39
C SER A 33 -4.59 18.17 -5.27
N PRO A 34 -3.72 19.01 -5.88
CA PRO A 34 -2.26 18.87 -5.74
C PRO A 34 -1.79 18.88 -4.28
N ALA A 35 -2.47 19.63 -3.42
CA ALA A 35 -2.18 19.69 -1.98
C ALA A 35 -2.38 18.32 -1.31
N LEU A 36 -3.46 17.59 -1.64
CA LEU A 36 -3.71 16.26 -1.08
C LEU A 36 -2.64 15.26 -1.54
N TRP A 37 -2.21 15.34 -2.81
CA TRP A 37 -1.10 14.52 -3.32
C TRP A 37 0.19 14.73 -2.55
N ILE A 38 0.53 15.97 -2.22
CA ILE A 38 1.71 16.30 -1.41
C ILE A 38 1.57 15.68 -0.01
N VAL A 39 0.41 15.83 0.63
CA VAL A 39 0.16 15.25 1.96
C VAL A 39 0.33 13.73 1.93
N VAL A 40 -0.27 13.05 0.96
CA VAL A 40 -0.13 11.60 0.77
C VAL A 40 1.34 11.22 0.58
N ALA A 41 2.06 11.90 -0.32
CA ALA A 41 3.46 11.63 -0.58
C ALA A 41 4.32 11.80 0.70
N VAL A 42 4.07 12.83 1.50
CA VAL A 42 4.77 13.07 2.77
C VAL A 42 4.47 11.96 3.78
N VAL A 43 3.21 11.56 3.94
CA VAL A 43 2.82 10.48 4.87
C VAL A 43 3.51 9.17 4.51
N PHE A 44 3.47 8.77 3.23
CA PHE A 44 4.13 7.54 2.78
C PHE A 44 5.66 7.63 2.85
N ALA A 45 6.25 8.80 2.58
CA ALA A 45 7.68 9.01 2.75
C ALA A 45 8.10 8.88 4.22
N LEU A 46 7.33 9.47 5.14
CA LEU A 46 7.56 9.34 6.59
C LEU A 46 7.44 7.88 7.04
N LEU A 47 6.45 7.14 6.55
CA LEU A 47 6.32 5.71 6.81
C LEU A 47 7.54 4.94 6.31
N GLY A 48 7.94 5.14 5.05
CA GLY A 48 9.08 4.45 4.45
C GLY A 48 10.39 4.74 5.17
N ILE A 49 10.64 6.02 5.49
CA ILE A 49 11.84 6.43 6.24
C ILE A 49 11.87 5.80 7.64
N ASN A 50 10.74 5.81 8.36
CA ASN A 50 10.69 5.24 9.70
C ASN A 50 10.75 3.71 9.71
N LEU A 51 10.23 3.07 8.65
CA LEU A 51 10.42 1.64 8.42
C LEU A 51 11.90 1.30 8.22
N LEU A 52 12.61 2.05 7.37
CA LEU A 52 14.06 1.90 7.16
C LEU A 52 14.90 2.25 8.40
N ARG A 53 14.38 3.09 9.30
CA ARG A 53 14.94 3.36 10.63
C ARG A 53 14.59 2.31 11.67
N LEU A 54 13.97 1.20 11.26
CA LEU A 54 13.60 0.07 12.12
C LEU A 54 12.72 0.46 13.31
N LYS A 55 11.80 1.41 13.11
CA LYS A 55 10.85 1.80 14.15
C LYS A 55 9.65 0.85 14.16
N ASP A 56 9.40 0.20 15.30
CA ASP A 56 8.28 -0.72 15.52
C ASP A 56 6.92 -0.12 15.11
N TRP A 57 6.66 1.15 15.46
CA TRP A 57 5.39 1.80 15.13
C TRP A 57 5.17 1.94 13.62
N ALA A 58 6.25 2.08 12.83
CA ALA A 58 6.15 2.22 11.38
C ALA A 58 5.72 0.91 10.72
N ARG A 59 6.11 -0.24 11.31
CA ARG A 59 5.63 -1.56 10.90
C ARG A 59 4.12 -1.67 11.08
N VAL A 60 3.62 -1.34 12.27
CA VAL A 60 2.19 -1.38 12.60
C VAL A 60 1.39 -0.45 11.67
N ALA A 61 1.87 0.78 11.48
CA ALA A 61 1.22 1.74 10.62
C ALA A 61 1.22 1.30 9.14
N THR A 62 2.29 0.65 8.67
CA THR A 62 2.34 0.07 7.32
C THR A 62 1.32 -1.05 7.16
N ILE A 63 1.24 -1.99 8.12
CA ILE A 63 0.24 -3.07 8.12
C ILE A 63 -1.17 -2.47 8.07
N PHE A 64 -1.45 -1.46 8.89
CA PHE A 64 -2.74 -0.77 8.90
C PHE A 64 -3.07 -0.13 7.55
N VAL A 65 -2.15 0.64 6.97
CA VAL A 65 -2.37 1.33 5.67
C VAL A 65 -2.60 0.32 4.54
N GLN A 66 -1.83 -0.77 4.51
CA GLN A 66 -1.98 -1.80 3.48
C GLN A 66 -3.31 -2.57 3.65
N GLY A 67 -3.67 -2.94 4.89
CA GLY A 67 -4.97 -3.55 5.18
C GLY A 67 -6.14 -2.63 4.82
N PHE A 68 -6.04 -1.34 5.15
CA PHE A 68 -7.04 -0.33 4.79
C PHE A 68 -7.16 -0.15 3.28
N SER A 69 -6.04 -0.13 2.54
CA SER A 69 -6.04 -0.08 1.07
C SER A 69 -6.83 -1.26 0.46
N ILE A 70 -6.65 -2.47 0.98
CA ILE A 70 -7.41 -3.65 0.55
C ILE A 70 -8.90 -3.46 0.82
N LEU A 71 -9.26 -3.00 2.03
CA LEU A 71 -10.66 -2.75 2.39
C LEU A 71 -11.32 -1.70 1.48
N VAL A 72 -10.65 -0.56 1.25
CA VAL A 72 -11.14 0.48 0.35
C VAL A 72 -11.37 -0.10 -1.04
N ARG A 73 -10.42 -0.89 -1.57
CA ARG A 73 -10.54 -1.51 -2.90
C ARG A 73 -11.67 -2.53 -2.99
N LEU A 74 -11.91 -3.31 -1.94
CA LEU A 74 -13.06 -4.21 -1.87
C LEU A 74 -14.36 -3.42 -1.90
N LEU A 75 -14.48 -2.37 -1.08
CA LEU A 75 -15.67 -1.54 -1.01
C LEU A 75 -15.93 -0.79 -2.33
N THR A 76 -14.91 -0.18 -2.93
CA THR A 76 -15.03 0.53 -4.21
C THR A 76 -15.25 -0.44 -5.37
N GLY A 77 -14.62 -1.61 -5.34
CA GLY A 77 -14.78 -2.65 -6.35
C GLY A 77 -16.21 -3.18 -6.37
N ILE A 78 -16.77 -3.58 -5.23
CA ILE A 78 -18.15 -4.07 -5.15
C ILE A 78 -19.14 -3.00 -5.62
N GLY A 79 -18.94 -1.75 -5.22
CA GLY A 79 -19.87 -0.65 -5.55
C GLY A 79 -19.85 -0.17 -7.00
N ASN A 80 -18.74 -0.35 -7.73
CA ASN A 80 -18.57 0.19 -9.09
C ASN A 80 -18.41 -0.89 -10.19
N VAL A 81 -18.05 -2.13 -9.82
CA VAL A 81 -17.90 -3.23 -10.78
C VAL A 81 -19.22 -3.93 -11.06
N ILE A 82 -20.15 -3.98 -10.09
CA ILE A 82 -21.47 -4.60 -10.29
C ILE A 82 -22.41 -3.53 -10.85
N PRO A 83 -22.76 -3.58 -12.15
CA PRO A 83 -23.60 -2.56 -12.76
C PRO A 83 -25.03 -2.69 -12.23
N THR A 84 -25.59 -1.58 -11.74
CA THR A 84 -26.95 -1.60 -11.17
C THR A 84 -28.05 -1.72 -12.21
N GLN A 85 -27.83 -1.39 -13.50
CA GLN A 85 -28.88 -1.42 -14.54
C GLN A 85 -28.29 -1.52 -15.97
N GLY A 86 -27.74 -2.68 -16.36
CA GLY A 86 -27.34 -2.92 -17.77
C GLY A 86 -26.13 -2.12 -18.28
N ALA A 87 -25.44 -1.37 -17.42
CA ALA A 87 -24.17 -0.73 -17.75
C ALA A 87 -23.06 -1.78 -17.94
N PRO A 88 -22.07 -1.53 -18.83
CA PRO A 88 -20.94 -2.44 -18.98
C PRO A 88 -20.11 -2.48 -17.69
N MET A 89 -19.71 -3.70 -17.28
CA MET A 89 -18.82 -3.92 -16.15
C MET A 89 -17.49 -3.18 -16.35
N ASP A 90 -17.04 -2.43 -15.34
CA ASP A 90 -15.72 -1.77 -15.38
C ASP A 90 -14.60 -2.78 -15.10
N SER A 91 -14.27 -3.55 -16.14
CA SER A 91 -13.21 -4.56 -16.12
C SER A 91 -11.83 -3.98 -15.79
N VAL A 92 -11.59 -2.71 -16.14
CA VAL A 92 -10.31 -2.02 -15.87
C VAL A 92 -10.17 -1.73 -14.38
N LEU A 93 -11.23 -1.22 -13.75
CA LEU A 93 -11.27 -1.05 -12.31
C LEU A 93 -11.13 -2.39 -11.58
N LEU A 94 -11.78 -3.46 -12.06
CA LEU A 94 -11.69 -4.77 -11.44
C LEU A 94 -10.25 -5.32 -11.47
N ILE A 95 -9.61 -5.33 -12.64
CA ILE A 95 -8.24 -5.86 -12.79
C ILE A 95 -7.24 -5.04 -11.98
N SER A 96 -7.31 -3.71 -12.06
CA SER A 96 -6.43 -2.83 -11.28
C SER A 96 -6.64 -3.00 -9.77
N SER A 97 -7.88 -3.23 -9.34
CA SER A 97 -8.23 -3.52 -7.94
C SER A 97 -7.62 -4.81 -7.44
N ILE A 98 -7.76 -5.89 -8.21
CA ILE A 98 -7.17 -7.20 -7.87
C ILE A 98 -5.65 -7.10 -7.83
N CYS A 99 -5.01 -6.53 -8.85
CA CYS A 99 -3.54 -6.43 -8.91
C CYS A 99 -2.97 -5.71 -7.69
N SER A 100 -3.61 -4.61 -7.25
CA SER A 100 -3.15 -3.90 -6.07
C SER A 100 -3.49 -4.58 -4.76
N MET A 101 -4.63 -5.27 -4.66
CA MET A 101 -4.93 -6.07 -3.48
C MET A 101 -3.88 -7.15 -3.28
N LEU A 102 -3.47 -7.83 -4.36
CA LEU A 102 -2.37 -8.81 -4.34
C LEU A 102 -1.04 -8.16 -3.95
N LEU A 103 -0.74 -6.98 -4.50
CA LEU A 103 0.48 -6.24 -4.16
C LEU A 103 0.51 -5.83 -2.69
N SER A 104 -0.61 -5.32 -2.18
CA SER A 104 -0.80 -4.94 -0.77
C SER A 104 -0.66 -6.16 0.15
N GLY A 105 -1.23 -7.30 -0.24
CA GLY A 105 -1.09 -8.57 0.48
C GLY A 105 0.36 -9.07 0.50
N LEU A 106 1.09 -8.93 -0.60
CA LEU A 106 2.51 -9.30 -0.67
C LEU A 106 3.38 -8.40 0.22
N ILE A 107 3.07 -7.11 0.31
CA ILE A 107 3.69 -6.18 1.26
C ILE A 107 3.41 -6.64 2.69
N LEU A 108 2.15 -6.94 3.02
CA LEU A 108 1.75 -7.41 4.35
C LEU A 108 2.51 -8.68 4.75
N PHE A 109 2.59 -9.65 3.83
CA PHE A 109 3.30 -10.91 4.06
C PHE A 109 4.77 -10.71 4.40
N HIS A 110 5.46 -9.80 3.70
CA HIS A 110 6.87 -9.53 3.97
C HIS A 110 7.08 -8.75 5.26
N VAL A 111 6.24 -7.75 5.54
CA VAL A 111 6.32 -6.94 6.76
C VAL A 111 6.05 -7.77 8.01
N ASP A 112 5.18 -8.78 7.90
CA ASP A 112 4.79 -9.62 9.02
C ASP A 112 5.77 -10.78 9.31
N GLN A 113 6.87 -10.88 8.57
CA GLN A 113 7.88 -11.92 8.83
C GLN A 113 8.56 -11.73 10.19
N PRO A 114 8.82 -12.83 10.93
CA PRO A 114 9.44 -12.77 12.25
C PRO A 114 10.84 -12.14 12.19
N ASP A 115 11.58 -12.33 11.10
CA ASP A 115 12.90 -11.72 10.92
C ASP A 115 12.85 -10.19 10.96
N ILE A 116 11.83 -9.58 10.35
CA ILE A 116 11.65 -8.11 10.40
C ILE A 116 11.22 -7.69 11.80
N GLN A 117 10.35 -8.47 12.44
CA GLN A 117 9.84 -8.20 13.78
C GLN A 117 10.98 -8.20 14.82
N LEU A 118 11.86 -9.20 14.75
CA LEU A 118 13.03 -9.33 15.62
C LEU A 118 14.08 -8.25 15.35
N LEU A 119 14.17 -7.73 14.13
CA LEU A 119 15.10 -6.63 13.79
C LEU A 119 14.64 -5.26 14.32
N MET A 120 13.34 -5.07 14.53
CA MET A 120 12.78 -3.79 15.00
C MET A 120 12.65 -3.72 16.53
N GLN A 121 12.53 -4.88 17.20
CA GLN A 121 12.45 -4.99 18.66
C GLN A 121 13.82 -4.98 19.38
N GLN A 122 14.92 -4.71 18.66
CA GLN A 122 16.30 -4.60 19.19
C GLN A 122 16.65 -3.17 19.56
#